data_AF-A0A7Y2ZZV2-F1
#
_entry.id   AF-A0A7Y2ZZV2-F1
#
_cell.length_a   1.000
_cell.length_b   1.000
_cell.length_c   1.000
_cell.angle_alpha   90.00
_cell.angle_beta   90.00
_cell.angle_gamma   90.00
#
_symmetry.space_group_name_H-M   'P 1'
#
loop_
_entity.id
_entity.type
_entity.pdbx_description
1 polymer ?
#
loop_
_entity_poly.entity_id
_entity_poly.type
_entity_poly.pdbx_seq_one_letter_code
_entity_poly.pdbx_strand_id
1 'polypeptide(L)'
;MPIIEPEIIKAGEKELLSSMLASFDEYQIEKLFQETHSLILKEKMQFKGGKTLVFNNQISYQFDYSSIAAFPVLLNEMGKFMGFANPNDFHNLVEEENDSYDTILDPGVIHVRKAEFFDSLSASVNAETIAELFKKIYKLTAIGKVIYSLGDIRVLSGHVIYELVYDIEVFFSIIIDREGNYISSSIKDNGSTPADEGYSEKTGTIAD
;
A
#
# COMPACT_ATOMS: atom_id res chain seq x y z
N MET A 1 21.95 31.84 -18.10
CA MET A 1 21.11 32.82 -17.38
C MET A 1 19.66 32.38 -17.53
N PRO A 2 18.91 32.19 -16.43
CA PRO A 2 17.48 31.90 -16.53
C PRO A 2 16.73 33.12 -17.06
N ILE A 3 15.79 32.90 -17.99
CA ILE A 3 14.93 33.97 -18.55
C ILE A 3 13.77 34.29 -17.59
N ILE A 4 13.43 33.35 -16.72
CA ILE A 4 12.36 33.45 -15.73
C ILE A 4 12.88 32.92 -14.39
N GLU A 5 12.42 33.51 -13.29
CA GLU A 5 12.76 33.01 -11.96
C GLU A 5 12.21 31.59 -11.76
N PRO A 6 13.04 30.62 -11.33
CA PRO A 6 12.60 29.23 -11.14
C PRO A 6 11.39 29.09 -10.20
N GLU A 7 11.23 29.99 -9.25
CA GLU A 7 10.10 30.00 -8.31
C GLU A 7 8.75 30.25 -9.01
N ILE A 8 8.74 30.99 -10.11
CA ILE A 8 7.51 31.20 -10.91
C ILE A 8 7.09 29.89 -11.56
N ILE A 9 8.03 29.11 -12.10
CA ILE A 9 7.75 27.79 -12.69
C ILE A 9 7.23 26.85 -11.61
N LYS A 10 7.90 26.75 -10.47
CA LYS A 10 7.48 25.89 -9.35
C LYS A 10 6.08 26.24 -8.83
N ALA A 11 5.76 27.54 -8.73
CA ALA A 11 4.44 27.99 -8.34
C ALA A 11 3.37 27.56 -9.35
N GLY A 12 3.64 27.75 -10.66
CA GLY A 12 2.75 27.31 -11.72
C GLY A 12 2.55 25.79 -11.76
N GLU A 13 3.60 25.00 -11.56
CA GLU A 13 3.48 23.54 -11.47
C GLU A 13 2.64 23.09 -10.27
N LYS A 14 2.83 23.74 -9.12
CA LYS A 14 2.02 23.45 -7.93
C LYS A 14 0.54 23.76 -8.16
N GLU A 15 0.23 24.88 -8.80
CA GLU A 15 -1.15 25.26 -9.14
C GLU A 15 -1.78 24.26 -10.12
N LEU A 16 -1.03 23.89 -11.18
CA LEU A 16 -1.44 22.86 -12.13
C LEU A 16 -1.80 21.54 -11.44
N LEU A 17 -0.89 20.99 -10.62
CA LEU A 17 -1.11 19.74 -9.90
C LEU A 17 -2.28 19.83 -8.92
N SER A 18 -2.45 20.98 -8.25
CA SER A 18 -3.57 21.20 -7.32
C SER A 18 -4.91 21.17 -8.05
N SER A 19 -4.99 21.77 -9.24
CA SER A 19 -6.20 21.74 -10.07
C SER A 19 -6.54 20.34 -10.59
N MET A 20 -5.53 19.55 -10.94
CA MET A 20 -5.70 18.15 -11.34
C MET A 20 -6.21 17.30 -10.18
N LEU A 21 -5.59 17.44 -9.00
CA LEU A 21 -5.97 16.71 -7.79
C LEU A 21 -7.44 16.96 -7.43
N ALA A 22 -7.94 18.18 -7.61
CA ALA A 22 -9.35 18.51 -7.37
C ALA A 22 -10.34 17.79 -8.33
N SER A 23 -9.83 17.24 -9.44
CA SER A 23 -10.62 16.53 -10.44
C SER A 23 -10.50 15.00 -10.32
N PHE A 24 -9.73 14.50 -9.36
CA PHE A 24 -9.50 13.06 -9.21
C PHE A 24 -10.71 12.35 -8.61
N ASP A 25 -11.03 11.21 -9.19
CA ASP A 25 -11.99 10.27 -8.63
C ASP A 25 -11.24 9.31 -7.68
N GLU A 26 -11.32 9.60 -6.37
CA GLU A 26 -10.69 8.79 -5.32
C GLU A 26 -11.10 7.32 -5.40
N TYR A 27 -12.34 7.02 -5.79
CA TYR A 27 -12.82 5.64 -5.90
C TYR A 27 -12.08 4.86 -7.01
N GLN A 28 -11.79 5.51 -8.14
CA GLN A 28 -11.05 4.86 -9.22
C GLN A 28 -9.60 4.59 -8.84
N ILE A 29 -9.01 5.47 -8.04
CA ILE A 29 -7.68 5.29 -7.51
C ILE A 29 -7.63 4.12 -6.53
N GLU A 30 -8.59 4.05 -5.59
CA GLU A 30 -8.69 2.94 -4.63
C GLU A 30 -8.86 1.60 -5.35
N LYS A 31 -9.75 1.57 -6.36
CA LYS A 31 -9.97 0.40 -7.20
C LYS A 31 -8.70 -0.03 -7.94
N LEU A 32 -8.01 0.91 -8.56
CA LEU A 32 -6.74 0.67 -9.25
C LEU A 32 -5.67 0.13 -8.30
N PHE A 33 -5.58 0.68 -7.08
CA PHE A 33 -4.68 0.19 -6.05
C PHE A 33 -5.01 -1.26 -5.67
N GLN A 34 -6.29 -1.57 -5.43
CA GLN A 34 -6.76 -2.91 -5.09
C GLN A 34 -6.50 -3.91 -6.22
N GLU A 35 -6.75 -3.54 -7.47
CA GLU A 35 -6.46 -4.40 -8.63
C GLU A 35 -4.95 -4.64 -8.81
N THR A 36 -4.13 -3.63 -8.56
CA THR A 36 -2.68 -3.73 -8.74
C THR A 36 -2.00 -4.50 -7.61
N HIS A 37 -2.43 -4.28 -6.36
CA HIS A 37 -1.74 -4.79 -5.18
C HIS A 37 -2.51 -5.90 -4.46
N SER A 38 -3.77 -6.16 -4.80
CA SER A 38 -4.64 -7.10 -4.06
C SER A 38 -4.68 -6.79 -2.56
N LEU A 39 -4.85 -5.50 -2.25
CA LEU A 39 -4.93 -4.95 -0.89
C LEU A 39 -6.14 -4.05 -0.77
N ILE A 40 -6.73 -3.97 0.42
CA ILE A 40 -7.84 -3.04 0.70
C ILE A 40 -7.29 -1.85 1.48
N LEU A 41 -7.61 -0.65 1.02
CA LEU A 41 -7.39 0.58 1.77
C LEU A 41 -8.54 0.77 2.77
N LYS A 42 -8.23 0.88 4.06
CA LYS A 42 -9.20 1.05 5.13
C LYS A 42 -9.53 2.51 5.42
N GLU A 43 -8.62 3.41 5.07
CA GLU A 43 -8.75 4.83 5.32
C GLU A 43 -8.65 5.63 4.03
N LYS A 44 -9.18 6.85 4.09
CA LYS A 44 -9.05 7.81 3.01
C LYS A 44 -7.59 8.06 2.69
N MET A 45 -7.28 8.09 1.41
CA MET A 45 -5.95 8.40 0.93
C MET A 45 -5.56 9.82 1.31
N GLN A 46 -4.35 9.97 1.81
CA GLN A 46 -3.75 11.26 2.14
C GLN A 46 -2.76 11.64 1.05
N PHE A 47 -3.03 12.70 0.32
CA PHE A 47 -2.09 13.27 -0.64
C PHE A 47 -0.81 13.76 0.08
N LYS A 48 0.35 13.35 -0.42
CA LYS A 48 1.67 13.71 0.13
C LYS A 48 2.46 14.64 -0.77
N GLY A 49 2.17 14.66 -2.06
CA GLY A 49 2.87 15.50 -3.02
C GLY A 49 2.67 15.05 -4.45
N GLY A 50 3.16 15.85 -5.38
CA GLY A 50 3.16 15.49 -6.78
C GLY A 50 4.21 16.25 -7.54
N LYS A 51 4.53 15.77 -8.73
CA LYS A 51 5.52 16.39 -9.60
C LYS A 51 5.24 16.09 -11.07
N THR A 52 5.61 17.04 -11.93
CA THR A 52 5.78 16.79 -13.35
C THR A 52 7.08 16.02 -13.55
N LEU A 53 7.06 14.97 -14.37
CA LEU A 53 8.25 14.19 -14.69
C LEU A 53 8.23 13.74 -16.16
N VAL A 54 9.37 13.25 -16.63
CA VAL A 54 9.46 12.57 -17.93
C VAL A 54 9.44 11.08 -17.69
N PHE A 55 8.44 10.39 -18.24
CA PHE A 55 8.32 8.93 -18.20
C PHE A 55 8.13 8.41 -19.63
N ASN A 56 8.90 7.39 -20.03
CA ASN A 56 8.87 6.83 -21.37
C ASN A 56 8.94 7.90 -22.50
N ASN A 57 9.80 8.91 -22.33
CA ASN A 57 9.98 10.02 -23.28
C ASN A 57 8.72 10.88 -23.50
N GLN A 58 7.81 10.91 -22.52
CA GLN A 58 6.60 11.73 -22.50
C GLN A 58 6.51 12.49 -21.16
N ILE A 59 5.78 13.60 -21.13
CA ILE A 59 5.47 14.26 -19.85
C ILE A 59 4.41 13.44 -19.14
N SER A 60 4.63 13.23 -17.85
CA SER A 60 3.69 12.57 -16.96
C SER A 60 3.59 13.33 -15.65
N TYR A 61 2.49 13.13 -14.96
CA TYR A 61 2.21 13.72 -13.65
C TYR A 61 2.17 12.62 -12.61
N GLN A 62 3.01 12.74 -11.59
CA GLN A 62 3.03 11.84 -10.45
C GLN A 62 2.28 12.45 -9.28
N PHE A 63 1.46 11.64 -8.62
CA PHE A 63 0.74 11.96 -7.40
C PHE A 63 1.04 10.91 -6.35
N ASP A 64 1.50 11.35 -5.19
CA ASP A 64 1.95 10.52 -4.08
C ASP A 64 0.90 10.50 -2.97
N TYR A 65 0.62 9.30 -2.48
CA TYR A 65 -0.39 9.05 -1.45
C TYR A 65 0.17 8.22 -0.31
N SER A 66 -0.38 8.40 0.89
CA SER A 66 -0.36 7.36 1.92
C SER A 66 -1.76 6.98 2.36
N SER A 67 -1.93 5.73 2.79
CA SER A 67 -3.17 5.23 3.40
C SER A 67 -2.87 4.01 4.26
N ILE A 68 -3.81 3.64 5.14
CA ILE A 68 -3.77 2.39 5.87
C ILE A 68 -4.30 1.27 4.98
N ALA A 69 -3.45 0.29 4.68
CA ALA A 69 -3.82 -0.92 3.99
C ALA A 69 -4.00 -2.08 4.98
N ALA A 70 -5.05 -2.86 4.80
CA ALA A 70 -5.23 -4.13 5.47
C ALA A 70 -4.75 -5.29 4.62
N PHE A 71 -4.05 -6.22 5.25
CA PHE A 71 -3.58 -7.45 4.61
C PHE A 71 -3.73 -8.64 5.56
N PRO A 72 -4.41 -9.73 5.14
CA PRO A 72 -4.56 -10.92 5.97
C PRO A 72 -3.37 -11.87 5.79
N VAL A 73 -2.78 -12.30 6.91
CA VAL A 73 -1.72 -13.30 7.01
C VAL A 73 -2.34 -14.66 7.28
N LEU A 74 -1.99 -15.67 6.49
CA LEU A 74 -2.46 -17.05 6.68
C LEU A 74 -1.39 -17.91 7.34
N LEU A 75 -1.75 -18.57 8.44
CA LEU A 75 -0.93 -19.54 9.14
C LEU A 75 -1.62 -20.91 9.12
N ASN A 76 -0.84 -21.99 9.04
CA ASN A 76 -1.37 -23.33 9.30
C ASN A 76 -1.36 -23.67 10.80
N GLU A 77 -1.86 -24.85 11.15
CA GLU A 77 -1.87 -25.41 12.52
C GLU A 77 -0.49 -25.52 13.18
N MET A 78 0.60 -25.48 12.40
CA MET A 78 1.97 -25.49 12.91
C MET A 78 2.56 -24.07 13.09
N GLY A 79 1.77 -23.01 12.84
CA GLY A 79 2.23 -21.63 12.86
C GLY A 79 3.09 -21.23 11.65
N LYS A 80 3.12 -22.04 10.59
CA LYS A 80 3.88 -21.74 9.37
C LYS A 80 3.11 -20.76 8.51
N PHE A 81 3.79 -19.70 8.07
CA PHE A 81 3.28 -18.77 7.06
C PHE A 81 2.97 -19.51 5.75
N MET A 82 1.72 -19.38 5.30
CA MET A 82 1.23 -19.96 4.04
C MET A 82 1.12 -18.94 2.92
N GLY A 83 1.05 -17.65 3.26
CA GLY A 83 0.88 -16.57 2.29
C GLY A 83 0.04 -15.45 2.87
N PHE A 84 -0.14 -14.41 2.05
CA PHE A 84 -1.19 -13.43 2.27
C PHE A 84 -2.46 -13.88 1.58
N ALA A 85 -3.57 -13.56 2.20
CA ALA A 85 -4.88 -13.82 1.66
C ALA A 85 -5.26 -12.68 0.71
N ASN A 86 -5.84 -13.00 -0.46
CA ASN A 86 -6.38 -11.98 -1.34
C ASN A 86 -7.69 -11.47 -0.75
N PRO A 87 -7.83 -10.19 -0.38
CA PRO A 87 -9.05 -9.68 0.24
C PRO A 87 -10.32 -9.92 -0.60
N ASN A 88 -10.19 -10.05 -1.92
CA ASN A 88 -11.30 -10.35 -2.83
C ASN A 88 -11.80 -11.81 -2.72
N ASP A 89 -10.95 -12.74 -2.28
CA ASP A 89 -11.30 -14.16 -2.16
C ASP A 89 -12.17 -14.42 -0.91
N PHE A 90 -12.36 -13.42 -0.04
CA PHE A 90 -13.07 -13.55 1.24
C PHE A 90 -14.48 -12.97 1.26
N HIS A 91 -14.91 -12.26 0.22
CA HIS A 91 -16.27 -11.71 0.14
C HIS A 91 -17.37 -12.78 -0.13
N ASN A 92 -17.02 -14.05 -0.29
CA ASN A 92 -17.96 -15.12 -0.68
C ASN A 92 -17.98 -16.35 0.25
N LEU A 93 -17.66 -16.18 1.53
CA LEU A 93 -17.99 -17.19 2.53
C LEU A 93 -19.20 -16.70 3.31
N VAL A 94 -20.36 -16.87 2.67
CA VAL A 94 -21.67 -16.77 3.30
C VAL A 94 -21.60 -17.60 4.57
N GLU A 95 -21.95 -16.99 5.71
CA GLU A 95 -22.26 -17.74 6.93
C GLU A 95 -23.18 -18.88 6.49
N GLU A 96 -22.69 -20.13 6.56
CA GLU A 96 -23.58 -21.26 6.30
C GLU A 96 -24.80 -21.05 7.18
N GLU A 97 -25.99 -20.96 6.55
CA GLU A 97 -27.26 -20.99 7.27
C GLU A 97 -27.19 -22.21 8.17
N ASN A 98 -26.99 -21.96 9.46
CA ASN A 98 -26.97 -23.03 10.44
C ASN A 98 -28.38 -23.63 10.43
N ASP A 99 -28.50 -24.81 9.86
CA ASP A 99 -29.56 -25.74 10.21
C ASP A 99 -29.69 -25.72 11.74
N SER A 100 -30.91 -25.50 12.23
CA SER A 100 -31.26 -25.25 13.64
C SER A 100 -30.89 -26.45 14.54
N TYR A 101 -29.61 -26.59 14.89
CA TYR A 101 -29.14 -27.51 15.93
C TYR A 101 -29.30 -26.86 17.30
N ASP A 102 -29.63 -27.67 18.31
CA ASP A 102 -29.60 -27.23 19.70
C ASP A 102 -28.18 -26.82 20.09
N THR A 103 -27.99 -25.57 20.50
CA THR A 103 -26.70 -25.05 20.96
C THR A 103 -26.36 -25.64 22.33
N ILE A 104 -25.32 -26.47 22.41
CA ILE A 104 -24.83 -27.06 23.68
C ILE A 104 -23.95 -26.07 24.47
N LEU A 105 -23.40 -25.07 23.78
CA LEU A 105 -22.58 -24.00 24.34
C LEU A 105 -23.06 -22.66 23.80
N ASP A 106 -23.09 -21.64 24.66
CA ASP A 106 -23.40 -20.26 24.26
C ASP A 106 -22.35 -19.78 23.22
N PRO A 107 -22.77 -19.37 22.01
CA PRO A 107 -21.87 -18.80 20.99
C PRO A 107 -21.02 -17.63 21.52
N GLY A 108 -21.53 -16.84 22.47
CA GLY A 108 -20.80 -15.76 23.12
C GLY A 108 -19.53 -16.25 23.83
N VAL A 109 -19.54 -17.46 24.41
CA VAL A 109 -18.35 -18.06 25.02
C VAL A 109 -17.30 -18.37 23.96
N ILE A 110 -17.72 -18.89 22.80
CA ILE A 110 -16.81 -19.18 21.68
C ILE A 110 -16.17 -17.88 21.17
N HIS A 111 -16.96 -16.82 20.99
CA HIS A 111 -16.45 -15.53 20.54
C HIS A 111 -15.41 -14.94 21.49
N VAL A 112 -15.67 -14.97 22.81
CA VAL A 112 -14.72 -14.47 23.83
C VAL A 112 -13.43 -15.29 23.81
N ARG A 113 -13.51 -16.62 23.80
CA ARG A 113 -12.32 -17.49 23.79
C ARG A 113 -11.53 -17.38 22.49
N LYS A 114 -12.21 -17.19 21.36
CA LYS A 114 -11.56 -16.93 20.07
C LYS A 114 -10.78 -15.61 20.10
N ALA A 115 -11.36 -14.54 20.66
CA ALA A 115 -10.67 -13.26 20.80
C ALA A 115 -9.40 -13.38 21.67
N GLU A 116 -9.51 -13.98 22.86
CA GLU A 116 -8.37 -14.22 23.76
C GLU A 116 -7.25 -15.06 23.09
N PHE A 117 -7.65 -16.06 22.31
CA PHE A 117 -6.73 -16.89 21.54
C PHE A 117 -5.95 -16.06 20.52
N PHE A 118 -6.62 -15.20 19.74
CA PHE A 118 -5.94 -14.38 18.73
C PHE A 118 -5.13 -13.22 19.33
N ASP A 119 -5.52 -12.68 20.47
CA ASP A 119 -4.69 -11.72 21.21
C ASP A 119 -3.35 -12.37 21.61
N SER A 120 -3.40 -13.61 22.11
CA SER A 120 -2.20 -14.38 22.46
C SER A 120 -1.38 -14.78 21.22
N LEU A 121 -2.05 -15.20 20.15
CA LEU A 121 -1.39 -15.60 18.90
C LEU A 121 -0.68 -14.40 18.25
N SER A 122 -1.37 -13.26 18.09
CA SER A 122 -0.80 -12.06 17.49
C SER A 122 0.40 -11.52 18.27
N ALA A 123 0.38 -11.61 19.61
CA ALA A 123 1.52 -11.24 20.45
C ALA A 123 2.76 -12.14 20.25
N SER A 124 2.57 -13.38 19.77
CA SER A 124 3.67 -14.29 19.45
C SER A 124 4.26 -14.08 18.05
N VAL A 125 3.55 -13.37 17.16
CA VAL A 125 3.98 -13.12 15.79
C VAL A 125 5.02 -12.01 15.76
N ASN A 126 6.14 -12.25 15.07
CA ASN A 126 7.15 -11.22 14.84
C ASN A 126 6.67 -10.21 13.78
N ALA A 127 6.28 -9.02 14.23
CA ALA A 127 5.83 -7.92 13.38
C ALA A 127 6.88 -7.46 12.34
N GLU A 128 8.17 -7.53 12.67
CA GLU A 128 9.25 -7.17 11.72
C GLU A 128 9.29 -8.18 10.56
N THR A 129 9.19 -9.47 10.86
CA THR A 129 9.12 -10.52 9.84
C THR A 129 7.90 -10.33 8.93
N ILE A 130 6.73 -9.97 9.50
CA ILE A 130 5.54 -9.68 8.71
C ILE A 130 5.76 -8.46 7.80
N ALA A 131 6.37 -7.39 8.32
CA ALA A 131 6.69 -6.20 7.53
C ALA A 131 7.67 -6.51 6.38
N GLU A 132 8.67 -7.36 6.61
CA GLU A 132 9.61 -7.82 5.56
C GLU A 132 8.90 -8.66 4.49
N LEU A 133 8.04 -9.59 4.89
CA LEU A 133 7.23 -10.39 3.97
C LEU A 133 6.30 -9.50 3.14
N PHE A 134 5.67 -8.51 3.77
CA PHE A 134 4.80 -7.55 3.10
C PHE A 134 5.56 -6.79 2.00
N LYS A 135 6.70 -6.18 2.33
CA LYS A 135 7.55 -5.46 1.36
C LYS A 135 7.99 -6.36 0.21
N LYS A 136 8.40 -7.59 0.52
CA LYS A 136 8.89 -8.55 -0.47
C LYS A 136 7.79 -8.96 -1.46
N ILE A 137 6.57 -9.19 -0.97
CA ILE A 137 5.47 -9.71 -1.79
C ILE A 137 4.75 -8.59 -2.54
N TYR A 138 4.34 -7.53 -1.85
CA TYR A 138 3.56 -6.44 -2.45
C TYR A 138 4.40 -5.39 -3.17
N LYS A 139 5.72 -5.35 -2.92
CA LYS A 139 6.66 -4.36 -3.47
C LYS A 139 6.21 -2.91 -3.20
N LEU A 140 5.54 -2.70 -2.08
CA LEU A 140 5.09 -1.40 -1.60
C LEU A 140 6.00 -0.89 -0.49
N THR A 141 6.11 0.44 -0.42
CA THR A 141 6.77 1.10 0.69
C THR A 141 5.84 1.08 1.90
N ALA A 142 6.23 0.30 2.91
CA ALA A 142 5.58 0.27 4.21
C ALA A 142 6.18 1.34 5.15
N ILE A 143 5.31 2.13 5.76
CA ILE A 143 5.63 3.18 6.73
C ILE A 143 5.08 2.77 8.09
N GLY A 144 5.84 3.02 9.15
CA GLY A 144 5.39 2.77 10.52
C GLY A 144 5.36 1.29 10.92
N LYS A 145 4.51 0.99 11.90
CA LYS A 145 4.41 -0.33 12.52
C LYS A 145 3.24 -1.12 11.94
N VAL A 146 3.44 -2.42 11.81
CA VAL A 146 2.37 -3.38 11.55
C VAL A 146 1.53 -3.53 12.82
N ILE A 147 0.21 -3.36 12.70
CA ILE A 147 -0.74 -3.41 13.82
C ILE A 147 -1.70 -4.58 13.58
N TYR A 148 -1.85 -5.47 14.56
CA TYR A 148 -2.86 -6.52 14.49
C TYR A 148 -4.25 -5.92 14.72
N SER A 149 -5.22 -6.36 13.91
CA SER A 149 -6.57 -5.79 13.93
C SER A 149 -7.66 -6.83 14.20
N LEU A 150 -7.60 -7.99 13.55
CA LEU A 150 -8.62 -9.04 13.70
C LEU A 150 -8.04 -10.41 13.36
N GLY A 151 -8.61 -11.48 13.91
CA GLY A 151 -8.24 -12.84 13.58
C GLY A 151 -9.45 -13.77 13.44
N ASP A 152 -9.32 -14.74 12.54
CA ASP A 152 -10.33 -15.77 12.33
C ASP A 152 -9.73 -17.15 12.07
N ILE A 153 -10.50 -18.19 12.39
CA ILE A 153 -10.22 -19.58 12.08
C ILE A 153 -11.07 -19.95 10.86
N ARG A 154 -10.43 -20.37 9.77
CA ARG A 154 -11.12 -20.76 8.54
C ARG A 154 -10.73 -22.17 8.13
N VAL A 155 -11.52 -22.75 7.22
CA VAL A 155 -11.18 -24.00 6.53
C VAL A 155 -10.72 -23.67 5.11
N LEU A 156 -9.52 -24.13 4.75
CA LEU A 156 -9.01 -24.03 3.38
C LEU A 156 -8.53 -25.41 2.93
N SER A 157 -9.14 -25.93 1.86
CA SER A 157 -8.83 -27.25 1.30
C SER A 157 -8.87 -28.38 2.33
N GLY A 158 -9.82 -28.33 3.28
CA GLY A 158 -10.00 -29.34 4.32
C GLY A 158 -9.06 -29.22 5.52
N HIS A 159 -8.26 -28.15 5.60
CA HIS A 159 -7.35 -27.88 6.72
C HIS A 159 -7.78 -26.62 7.47
N VAL A 160 -7.54 -26.60 8.79
CA VAL A 160 -7.73 -25.38 9.59
C VAL A 160 -6.60 -24.40 9.28
N ILE A 161 -6.98 -23.16 9.02
CA ILE A 161 -6.07 -22.05 8.83
C ILE A 161 -6.41 -20.92 9.80
N TYR A 162 -5.38 -20.23 10.27
CA TYR A 162 -5.51 -19.07 11.12
C TYR A 162 -5.21 -17.84 10.28
N GLU A 163 -6.22 -17.00 10.13
CA GLU A 163 -6.11 -15.71 9.45
C GLU A 163 -5.88 -14.63 10.50
N LEU A 164 -4.84 -13.83 10.32
CA LEU A 164 -4.57 -12.65 11.12
C LEU A 164 -4.52 -11.43 10.21
N VAL A 165 -5.48 -10.53 10.35
CA VAL A 165 -5.53 -9.27 9.63
C VAL A 165 -4.64 -8.26 10.33
N TYR A 166 -3.73 -7.69 9.55
CA TYR A 166 -2.87 -6.61 9.98
C TYR A 166 -3.12 -5.35 9.16
N ASP A 167 -2.95 -4.21 9.83
CA ASP A 167 -2.98 -2.89 9.23
C ASP A 167 -1.56 -2.33 9.16
N ILE A 168 -1.24 -1.64 8.06
CA ILE A 168 0.04 -0.95 7.86
C ILE A 168 -0.16 0.31 7.02
N GLU A 169 0.55 1.38 7.34
CA GLU A 169 0.59 2.54 6.47
C GLU A 169 1.44 2.21 5.24
N VAL A 170 0.87 2.43 4.05
CA VAL A 170 1.56 2.25 2.77
C VAL A 170 1.71 3.58 2.08
N PHE A 171 2.80 3.71 1.33
CA PHE A 171 3.01 4.82 0.41
C PHE A 171 3.06 4.29 -1.02
N PHE A 172 2.32 4.94 -1.91
CA PHE A 172 2.27 4.61 -3.32
C PHE A 172 2.12 5.87 -4.17
N SER A 173 2.52 5.76 -5.42
CA SER A 173 2.40 6.83 -6.40
C SER A 173 1.41 6.44 -7.47
N ILE A 174 0.87 7.43 -8.18
CA ILE A 174 0.08 7.26 -9.39
C ILE A 174 0.68 8.16 -10.44
N ILE A 175 0.97 7.59 -11.60
CA ILE A 175 1.52 8.31 -12.74
C ILE A 175 0.46 8.32 -13.83
N ILE A 176 0.13 9.52 -14.30
CA ILE A 176 -0.79 9.74 -15.43
C ILE A 176 -0.09 10.46 -16.58
N ASP A 177 -0.55 10.26 -17.82
CA ASP A 177 -0.09 11.01 -18.99
C ASP A 177 -0.76 12.40 -19.08
N ARG A 178 -0.52 13.11 -20.18
CA ARG A 178 -1.11 14.45 -20.40
C ARG A 178 -2.61 14.42 -20.66
N GLU A 179 -3.12 13.28 -21.08
CA GLU A 179 -4.51 13.00 -21.40
C GLU A 179 -5.29 12.51 -20.17
N GLY A 180 -4.58 12.23 -19.06
CA GLY A 180 -5.16 11.77 -17.80
C GLY A 180 -5.27 10.24 -17.69
N ASN A 181 -4.69 9.48 -18.61
CA ASN A 181 -4.68 8.02 -18.53
C ASN A 181 -3.68 7.55 -17.50
N TYR A 182 -4.05 6.51 -16.74
CA TYR A 182 -3.13 5.82 -15.84
C TYR A 182 -2.00 5.12 -16.62
N ILE A 183 -0.77 5.35 -16.18
CA ILE A 183 0.44 4.74 -16.73
C ILE A 183 1.02 3.68 -15.80
N SER A 184 1.22 4.02 -14.52
CA SER A 184 1.87 3.15 -13.52
C SER A 184 1.62 3.64 -12.11
N SER A 185 1.61 2.72 -11.14
CA SER A 185 1.58 3.01 -9.70
C SER A 185 2.88 2.65 -8.98
N SER A 186 3.85 2.12 -9.74
CA SER A 186 5.19 1.86 -9.27
C SER A 186 6.17 2.69 -10.07
N ILE A 187 6.89 3.59 -9.40
CA ILE A 187 8.20 3.96 -9.91
C ILE A 187 9.02 2.68 -9.71
N LYS A 188 9.13 1.84 -10.74
CA LYS A 188 10.30 0.97 -10.80
C LYS A 188 11.46 1.93 -10.66
N ASP A 189 12.18 1.81 -9.55
CA ASP A 189 13.42 2.53 -9.29
C ASP A 189 14.41 2.12 -10.38
N ASN A 190 14.29 2.72 -11.55
CA ASN A 190 15.31 2.72 -12.56
C ASN A 190 16.28 3.80 -12.11
N GLY A 191 17.21 3.35 -11.25
CA GLY A 191 18.21 4.15 -10.57
C GLY A 191 18.59 5.40 -11.35
N SER A 192 18.15 6.53 -10.82
CA SER A 192 18.75 7.82 -11.10
C SER A 192 18.77 8.55 -9.77
N THR A 193 19.84 8.25 -9.02
CA THR A 193 20.40 9.17 -8.04
C THR A 193 20.30 10.58 -8.62
N PRO A 194 19.75 11.58 -7.89
CA PRO A 194 19.82 12.95 -8.37
C PRO A 194 21.28 13.25 -8.66
N ALA A 195 21.57 13.59 -9.91
CA ALA A 195 22.88 14.06 -10.29
C ALA A 195 23.16 15.30 -9.44
N ASP A 196 24.13 15.14 -8.55
CA ASP A 196 24.75 16.23 -7.84
C ASP A 196 25.40 17.13 -8.91
N GLU A 197 24.70 18.18 -9.34
CA GLU A 197 25.26 19.24 -10.19
C GLU A 197 26.22 20.08 -9.34
N GLY A 198 27.36 19.48 -9.00
CA GLY A 198 28.56 20.18 -8.55
C GLY A 198 29.31 20.71 -9.77
N TYR A 199 29.03 21.97 -10.11
CA TYR A 199 29.71 22.75 -11.13
C TYR A 199 31.24 22.66 -10.98
N SER A 200 31.90 22.11 -12.01
CA SER A 200 33.35 22.23 -12.20
C SER A 200 33.64 23.66 -12.69
N GLU A 201 34.09 24.54 -11.80
CA GLU A 201 34.82 25.75 -12.19
C GLU A 201 36.18 25.35 -12.77
N LYS A 202 36.27 25.29 -14.11
CA LYS A 202 37.56 25.43 -14.79
C LYS A 202 37.87 26.92 -14.91
N THR A 203 38.59 27.46 -13.94
CA THR A 203 39.36 28.69 -14.16
C THR A 203 40.58 28.33 -14.99
N GLY A 204 40.58 28.78 -16.25
CA GLY A 204 41.79 28.85 -17.04
C GLY A 204 42.59 30.09 -16.64
N THR A 205 43.87 29.91 -16.36
CA THR A 205 44.87 30.98 -16.44
C THR A 205 46.09 30.43 -17.17
N ILE A 206 46.51 31.17 -18.20
CA ILE A 206 47.70 30.94 -19.04
C ILE A 206 48.88 31.75 -18.47
N ALA A 207 50.10 31.29 -18.78
CA ALA A 207 51.44 31.91 -18.63
C ALA A 207 52.09 31.74 -17.23
N ASP A 208 53.38 31.39 -17.12
CA ASP A 208 54.53 31.68 -18.00
C ASP A 208 55.18 30.47 -18.70
#